data_AF-A0A5D0NZP6-F1
#
_entry.id   AF-A0A5D0NZP6-F1
#
_cell.length_a   1.000
_cell.length_b   1.000
_cell.length_c   1.000
_cell.angle_alpha   90.00
_cell.angle_beta   90.00
_cell.angle_gamma   90.00
#
_symmetry.space_group_name_H-M   'P 1'
#
loop_
_entity.id
_entity.type
_entity.pdbx_description
1 polymer ?
#
loop_
_entity_poly.entity_id
_entity_poly.type
_entity_poly.pdbx_seq_one_letter_code
_entity_poly.pdbx_strand_id
1 'polypeptide(L)'
;MTERKPVGLSFESWIDRQIREAEERGEFADLPGSGKPLPGAHQPLDENWWIKQKLASEGLTAMVHPTLALRKEIEDVLAKVAEAPSERSVRRLLEPVNEMIVANLRMPPPGPPLGYRPIDVDAAVATWRENRAERSRDATAPPEDKPKRRGWRPRFGRRRRG
;
A
#
# COMPACT_ATOMS: atom_id res chain seq x y z
N MET A 1 51.53 21.58 -36.71
CA MET A 1 50.65 22.37 -35.83
C MET A 1 50.10 21.43 -34.77
N THR A 2 50.55 21.54 -33.52
CA THR A 2 50.01 20.74 -32.41
C THR A 2 48.96 21.57 -31.70
N GLU A 3 47.70 21.22 -31.92
CA GLU A 3 46.55 21.86 -31.29
C GLU A 3 46.64 21.65 -29.77
N ARG A 4 46.69 22.75 -29.00
CA ARG A 4 46.74 22.69 -27.53
C ARG A 4 45.32 22.56 -26.99
N LYS A 5 45.17 21.76 -25.94
CA LYS A 5 43.90 21.54 -25.23
C LYS A 5 43.26 22.90 -24.84
N PRO A 6 41.99 23.16 -25.19
CA PRO A 6 41.27 24.37 -24.79
C PRO A 6 41.23 24.51 -23.25
N VAL A 7 41.41 25.73 -22.77
CA VAL A 7 41.27 26.07 -21.35
C VAL A 7 39.82 25.87 -20.90
N GLY A 8 39.59 25.00 -19.91
CA GLY A 8 38.26 24.64 -19.40
C GLY A 8 37.90 23.16 -19.51
N LEU A 9 38.66 22.37 -20.27
CA LEU A 9 38.48 20.91 -20.33
C LEU A 9 39.38 20.24 -19.28
N SER A 10 38.79 19.68 -18.21
CA SER A 10 39.50 18.80 -17.27
C SER A 10 39.95 17.51 -17.97
N PHE A 11 40.93 16.81 -17.41
CA PHE A 11 41.20 15.43 -17.84
C PHE A 11 40.07 14.53 -17.36
N GLU A 12 39.75 13.50 -18.14
CA GLU A 12 38.82 12.44 -17.72
C GLU A 12 39.27 11.91 -16.35
N SER A 13 38.35 11.84 -15.38
CA SER A 13 38.70 11.24 -14.10
C SER A 13 38.92 9.75 -14.30
N TRP A 14 39.67 9.12 -13.40
CA TRP A 14 39.85 7.67 -13.45
C TRP A 14 38.50 6.92 -13.43
N ILE A 15 37.49 7.45 -12.73
CA ILE A 15 36.14 6.91 -12.67
C ILE A 15 35.42 7.04 -14.02
N ASP A 16 35.47 8.23 -14.63
CA ASP A 16 34.84 8.47 -15.94
C ASP A 16 35.43 7.57 -17.01
N ARG A 17 36.76 7.37 -16.98
CA ARG A 17 37.46 6.46 -17.90
C ARG A 17 36.98 5.02 -17.73
N GLN A 18 36.80 4.55 -16.50
CA GLN A 18 36.28 3.21 -16.23
C GLN A 18 34.84 3.04 -16.72
N ILE A 19 33.99 4.06 -16.57
CA ILE A 19 32.60 4.05 -17.07
C ILE A 19 32.59 3.98 -18.59
N ARG A 20 33.34 4.84 -19.28
CA ARG A 20 33.41 4.86 -20.75
C ARG A 20 33.96 3.55 -21.31
N GLU A 21 35.05 3.03 -20.75
CA GLU A 21 35.61 1.75 -21.17
C GLU A 21 34.62 0.58 -20.94
N ALA A 22 33.83 0.60 -19.87
CA ALA A 22 32.78 -0.40 -19.62
C ALA A 22 31.62 -0.29 -20.62
N GLU A 23 31.23 0.94 -21.00
CA GLU A 23 30.23 1.21 -22.03
C GLU A 23 30.72 0.75 -23.42
N GLU A 24 31.97 1.05 -23.80
CA GLU A 24 32.62 0.60 -25.04
C GLU A 24 32.70 -0.93 -25.13
N ARG A 25 32.89 -1.62 -24.00
CA ARG A 25 32.85 -3.08 -23.91
C ARG A 25 31.42 -3.65 -23.92
N GLY A 26 30.41 -2.80 -23.88
CA GLY A 26 29.00 -3.22 -23.88
C GLY A 26 28.53 -3.82 -22.55
N GLU A 27 29.22 -3.56 -21.42
CA GLU A 27 28.83 -4.09 -20.10
C GLU A 27 27.44 -3.59 -19.66
N PHE A 28 26.97 -2.47 -20.24
CA PHE A 28 25.63 -1.91 -20.00
C PHE A 28 24.59 -2.28 -21.09
N ALA A 29 24.98 -3.04 -22.13
CA ALA A 29 24.09 -3.32 -23.27
C ALA A 29 22.92 -4.24 -22.91
N ASP A 30 23.09 -5.17 -21.97
CA ASP A 30 22.09 -6.15 -21.54
C ASP A 30 21.69 -5.98 -20.06
N LEU A 31 21.49 -4.72 -19.64
CA LEU A 31 21.02 -4.47 -18.28
C LEU A 31 19.59 -5.00 -18.08
N PRO A 32 19.30 -5.66 -16.96
CA PRO A 32 17.96 -6.09 -16.62
C PRO A 32 17.04 -4.87 -16.47
N GLY A 33 16.12 -4.71 -17.41
CA GLY A 33 15.22 -3.55 -17.45
C GLY A 33 15.53 -2.52 -18.53
N SER A 34 16.63 -2.68 -19.30
CA SER A 34 16.92 -1.81 -20.44
C SER A 34 15.77 -1.83 -21.45
N GLY A 35 15.28 -0.64 -21.82
CA GLY A 35 14.13 -0.45 -22.72
C GLY A 35 12.77 -0.90 -22.17
N LYS A 36 12.69 -1.44 -20.95
CA LYS A 36 11.43 -1.83 -20.32
C LYS A 36 10.84 -0.65 -19.53
N PRO A 37 9.50 -0.53 -19.46
CA PRO A 37 8.88 0.48 -18.61
C PRO A 37 9.31 0.27 -17.16
N LEU A 38 9.52 1.38 -16.43
CA LEU A 38 9.87 1.34 -15.02
C LEU A 38 8.77 0.59 -14.25
N PRO A 39 9.10 -0.49 -13.51
CA PRO A 39 8.12 -1.21 -12.73
C PRO A 39 7.53 -0.28 -11.67
N GLY A 40 6.20 -0.13 -11.68
CA GLY A 40 5.50 0.73 -10.70
C GLY A 40 5.45 2.23 -11.04
N ALA A 41 5.80 2.65 -12.27
CA ALA A 41 5.83 4.06 -12.69
C ALA A 41 4.53 4.88 -12.49
N HIS A 42 3.40 4.23 -12.19
CA HIS A 42 2.09 4.85 -11.98
C HIS A 42 1.43 4.44 -10.65
N GLN A 43 2.19 3.81 -9.76
CA GLN A 43 1.71 3.48 -8.42
C GLN A 43 2.10 4.58 -7.44
N PRO A 44 1.28 4.83 -6.39
CA PRO A 44 1.68 5.70 -5.29
C PRO A 44 3.03 5.24 -4.72
N LEU A 45 3.94 6.18 -4.48
CA LEU A 45 5.25 5.88 -3.89
C LEU A 45 5.04 5.45 -2.43
N ASP A 46 5.13 4.14 -2.20
CA ASP A 46 5.12 3.57 -0.86
C ASP A 46 6.47 3.81 -0.19
N GLU A 47 6.53 4.40 1.01
CA GLU A 47 7.80 4.67 1.70
C GLU A 47 8.67 3.41 1.88
N ASN A 48 8.03 2.24 1.98
CA ASN A 48 8.67 0.95 2.16
C ASN A 48 8.81 0.15 0.84
N TRP A 49 8.67 0.79 -0.33
CA TRP A 49 8.71 0.12 -1.64
C TRP A 49 9.95 -0.77 -1.82
N TRP A 50 11.13 -0.28 -1.41
CA TRP A 50 12.39 -0.99 -1.57
C TRP A 50 12.51 -2.20 -0.62
N ILE A 51 11.94 -2.10 0.60
CA ILE A 51 11.89 -3.21 1.56
C ILE A 51 11.00 -4.32 1.00
N LYS A 52 9.82 -3.96 0.48
CA LYS A 52 8.89 -4.91 -0.14
C LYS A 52 9.53 -5.59 -1.35
N GLN A 53 10.21 -4.83 -2.21
CA GLN A 53 10.93 -5.37 -3.35
C GLN A 53 12.06 -6.31 -2.92
N LYS A 54 12.84 -5.96 -1.89
CA LYS A 54 13.92 -6.79 -1.35
C LYS A 54 13.40 -8.08 -0.73
N LEU A 55 12.32 -8.00 0.07
CA LEU A 55 11.67 -9.18 0.63
C LEU A 55 11.16 -10.12 -0.48
N ALA A 56 10.60 -9.57 -1.55
CA ALA A 56 10.14 -10.36 -2.70
C ALA A 56 11.30 -10.98 -3.47
N SER A 57 12.38 -10.23 -3.72
CA SER A 57 13.55 -10.73 -4.45
C SER A 57 14.28 -11.85 -3.71
N GLU A 58 14.30 -11.79 -2.38
CA GLU A 58 14.89 -12.80 -1.50
C GLU A 58 13.92 -13.96 -1.17
N GLY A 59 12.69 -13.93 -1.71
CA GLY A 59 11.67 -14.93 -1.40
C GLY A 59 11.20 -14.95 0.05
N LEU A 60 11.54 -13.94 0.85
CA LEU A 60 11.24 -13.84 2.29
C LEU A 60 9.76 -13.60 2.57
N THR A 61 8.94 -13.32 1.56
CA THR A 61 7.48 -13.27 1.68
C THR A 61 6.90 -14.61 2.17
N ALA A 62 7.60 -15.73 1.92
CA ALA A 62 7.20 -17.07 2.36
C ALA A 62 7.68 -17.45 3.78
N MET A 63 8.51 -16.62 4.44
CA MET A 63 9.04 -16.88 5.79
C MET A 63 8.20 -16.24 6.91
N VAL A 64 6.93 -15.94 6.66
CA VAL A 64 6.04 -15.44 7.70
C VAL A 64 5.73 -16.60 8.65
N HIS A 65 6.03 -16.42 9.94
CA HIS A 65 5.69 -17.40 10.97
C HIS A 65 4.22 -17.83 10.84
N PRO A 66 3.86 -19.13 10.98
CA PRO A 66 2.50 -19.62 10.73
C PRO A 66 1.40 -18.82 11.46
N THR A 67 1.67 -18.39 12.69
CA THR A 67 0.74 -17.54 13.44
C THR A 67 0.50 -16.18 12.77
N LEU A 68 1.55 -15.52 12.26
CA LEU A 68 1.42 -14.22 11.59
C LEU A 68 0.66 -14.34 10.27
N ALA A 69 0.88 -15.43 9.53
CA ALA A 69 0.13 -15.72 8.32
C ALA A 69 -1.38 -15.86 8.63
N LEU A 70 -1.71 -16.60 9.70
CA LEU A 70 -3.10 -16.74 10.15
C LEU A 70 -3.70 -15.40 10.62
N ARG A 71 -2.96 -14.55 11.32
CA ARG A 71 -3.44 -13.20 11.69
C ARG A 71 -3.81 -12.37 10.46
N LYS A 72 -2.94 -12.37 9.45
CA LYS A 72 -3.20 -11.66 8.20
C LYS A 72 -4.43 -12.23 7.48
N GLU A 73 -4.57 -13.54 7.41
CA GLU A 73 -5.76 -14.17 6.79
C GLU A 73 -7.05 -13.75 7.51
N ILE A 74 -7.03 -13.69 8.85
CA ILE A 74 -8.17 -13.21 9.65
C ILE A 74 -8.49 -11.75 9.29
N GLU A 75 -7.49 -10.87 9.24
CA GLU A 75 -7.67 -9.46 8.87
C GLU A 75 -8.25 -9.29 7.46
N ASP A 76 -7.69 -10.01 6.47
CA ASP A 76 -8.13 -9.97 5.08
C ASP A 76 -9.58 -10.47 4.95
N VAL A 77 -9.97 -11.49 5.71
CA VAL A 77 -11.35 -12.00 5.73
C VAL A 77 -12.31 -11.04 6.41
N LEU A 78 -11.93 -10.40 7.52
CA LEU A 78 -12.75 -9.38 8.18
C LEU A 78 -13.00 -8.18 7.25
N ALA A 79 -11.99 -7.77 6.47
CA ALA A 79 -12.15 -6.74 5.44
C ALA A 79 -13.15 -7.17 4.35
N LYS A 80 -13.08 -8.42 3.87
CA LYS A 80 -14.04 -8.97 2.89
C LYS A 80 -15.46 -9.08 3.46
N VAL A 81 -15.60 -9.40 4.74
CA VAL A 81 -16.90 -9.49 5.43
C VAL A 81 -17.60 -8.13 5.45
N ALA A 82 -16.86 -7.03 5.67
CA ALA A 82 -17.43 -5.68 5.65
C ALA A 82 -18.10 -5.34 4.31
N GLU A 83 -17.54 -5.84 3.21
CA GLU A 83 -18.02 -5.64 1.83
C GLU A 83 -19.00 -6.72 1.35
N ALA A 84 -19.26 -7.75 2.15
CA ALA A 84 -20.07 -8.89 1.72
C ALA A 84 -21.51 -8.45 1.34
N PRO A 85 -22.08 -9.00 0.25
CA PRO A 85 -23.41 -8.60 -0.23
C PRO A 85 -24.56 -9.29 0.51
N SER A 86 -24.30 -10.40 1.20
CA SER A 86 -25.32 -11.20 1.87
C SER A 86 -24.80 -11.84 3.15
N GLU A 87 -25.71 -12.16 4.08
CA GLU A 87 -25.37 -12.90 5.29
C GLU A 87 -24.74 -14.27 4.97
N ARG A 88 -25.28 -14.98 3.97
CA ARG A 88 -24.71 -16.28 3.56
C ARG A 88 -23.25 -16.14 3.13
N SER A 89 -22.89 -15.02 2.50
CA SER A 89 -21.51 -14.72 2.14
C SER A 89 -20.65 -14.44 3.39
N VAL A 90 -21.18 -13.70 4.38
CA VAL A 90 -20.48 -13.45 5.65
C VAL A 90 -20.16 -14.76 6.37
N ARG A 91 -21.16 -15.64 6.54
CA ARG A 91 -20.98 -16.94 7.19
C ARG A 91 -19.94 -17.79 6.46
N ARG A 92 -20.05 -17.89 5.14
CA ARG A 92 -19.10 -18.63 4.28
C ARG A 92 -17.66 -18.13 4.41
N LEU A 93 -17.45 -16.83 4.61
CA LEU A 93 -16.13 -16.24 4.77
C LEU A 93 -15.55 -16.50 6.17
N LEU A 94 -16.39 -16.39 7.20
CA LEU A 94 -15.95 -16.54 8.60
C LEU A 94 -15.76 -17.98 9.03
N GLU A 95 -16.58 -18.92 8.56
CA GLU A 95 -16.54 -20.33 8.98
C GLU A 95 -15.15 -20.98 8.78
N PRO A 96 -14.51 -20.92 7.59
CA PRO A 96 -13.20 -21.54 7.39
C PRO A 96 -12.11 -20.92 8.28
N VAL A 97 -12.13 -19.60 8.45
CA VAL A 97 -11.17 -18.90 9.32
C VAL A 97 -11.39 -19.30 10.77
N ASN A 98 -12.64 -19.49 11.21
CA ASN A 98 -12.94 -19.93 12.55
C ASN A 98 -12.41 -21.34 12.82
N GLU A 99 -12.51 -22.25 11.84
CA GLU A 99 -11.90 -23.57 11.91
C GLU A 99 -10.38 -23.50 12.04
N MET A 100 -9.72 -22.61 11.26
CA MET A 100 -8.27 -22.40 11.35
C MET A 100 -7.85 -21.82 12.71
N ILE A 101 -8.61 -20.87 13.27
CA ILE A 101 -8.39 -20.33 14.62
C ILE A 101 -8.49 -21.45 15.65
N VAL A 102 -9.54 -22.26 15.60
CA VAL A 102 -9.74 -23.39 16.54
C VAL A 102 -8.61 -24.41 16.41
N ALA A 103 -8.20 -24.74 15.19
CA ALA A 103 -7.08 -25.65 14.95
C ALA A 103 -5.76 -25.12 15.54
N ASN A 104 -5.47 -23.84 15.33
CA ASN A 104 -4.28 -23.18 15.89
C ASN A 104 -4.31 -23.12 17.42
N LEU A 105 -5.47 -22.84 18.02
CA LEU A 105 -5.62 -22.83 19.48
C LEU A 105 -5.50 -24.24 20.09
N ARG A 106 -5.91 -25.29 19.37
CA ARG A 106 -5.74 -26.68 19.80
C ARG A 106 -4.29 -27.15 19.72
N MET A 107 -3.59 -26.76 18.66
CA MET A 107 -2.20 -27.14 18.42
C MET A 107 -1.39 -25.91 17.98
N PRO A 108 -0.96 -25.06 18.94
CA PRO A 108 -0.27 -23.82 18.61
C PRO A 108 1.12 -24.11 18.05
N PRO A 109 1.50 -23.53 16.90
CA PRO A 109 2.86 -23.63 16.38
C PRO A 109 3.85 -22.90 17.30
N PRO A 110 5.14 -23.29 17.28
CA PRO A 110 6.15 -22.73 18.17
C PRO A 110 6.42 -21.27 17.83
N GLY A 111 5.98 -20.34 18.67
CA GLY A 111 6.20 -18.91 18.47
C GLY A 111 5.21 -18.06 19.26
N PRO A 112 5.02 -16.78 18.88
CA PRO A 112 4.05 -15.91 19.52
C PRO A 112 2.63 -16.48 19.44
N PRO A 113 1.79 -16.28 20.48
CA PRO A 113 0.42 -16.77 20.47
C PRO A 113 -0.42 -16.09 19.39
N LEU A 114 -1.48 -16.74 18.92
CA LEU A 114 -2.36 -16.17 17.89
C LEU A 114 -2.99 -14.85 18.31
N GLY A 115 -3.38 -14.70 19.58
CA GLY A 115 -4.01 -13.48 20.08
C GLY A 115 -5.46 -13.28 19.63
N TYR A 116 -6.04 -14.26 18.93
CA TYR A 116 -7.45 -14.28 18.54
C TYR A 116 -8.21 -15.36 19.31
N ARG A 117 -9.51 -15.14 19.46
CA ARG A 117 -10.49 -16.14 19.90
C ARG A 117 -11.36 -16.55 18.72
N PRO A 118 -12.00 -17.72 18.76
CA PRO A 118 -13.01 -18.09 17.77
C PRO A 118 -14.06 -16.97 17.66
N ILE A 119 -14.39 -16.61 16.44
CA ILE A 119 -15.35 -15.55 16.13
C ILE A 119 -16.76 -16.11 16.31
N ASP A 120 -17.59 -15.39 17.04
CA ASP A 120 -19.03 -15.64 17.07
C ASP A 120 -19.62 -15.15 15.74
N VAL A 121 -19.99 -16.11 14.89
CA VAL A 121 -20.50 -15.84 13.54
C VAL A 121 -21.85 -15.13 13.59
N ASP A 122 -22.71 -15.48 14.54
CA ASP A 122 -24.05 -14.87 14.65
C ASP A 122 -23.95 -13.42 15.10
N ALA A 123 -23.09 -13.15 16.09
CA ALA A 123 -22.78 -11.78 16.51
C ALA A 123 -22.17 -10.95 15.37
N ALA A 124 -21.21 -11.52 14.63
CA ALA A 124 -20.59 -10.85 13.49
C ALA A 124 -21.59 -10.52 12.37
N VAL A 125 -22.54 -11.43 12.10
CA VAL A 125 -23.62 -11.19 11.15
C VAL A 125 -24.55 -10.07 11.63
N ALA A 126 -24.87 -10.01 12.92
CA ALA A 126 -25.69 -8.94 13.48
C ALA A 126 -25.03 -7.57 13.29
N THR A 127 -23.75 -7.42 13.67
CA THR A 127 -22.98 -6.19 13.44
C THR A 127 -22.89 -5.83 11.95
N TRP A 128 -22.70 -6.81 11.07
CA TRP A 128 -22.67 -6.56 9.63
C TRP A 128 -24.02 -6.02 9.10
N ARG A 129 -25.15 -6.58 9.56
CA ARG A 129 -26.48 -6.10 9.18
C ARG A 129 -26.73 -4.66 9.64
N GLU A 130 -26.34 -4.33 10.87
CA GLU A 130 -26.46 -2.98 11.43
C GLU A 130 -25.65 -1.97 10.61
N ASN A 131 -24.36 -2.25 10.38
CA ASN A 131 -23.48 -1.41 9.57
C ASN A 131 -24.01 -1.22 8.14
N ARG A 132 -24.61 -2.26 7.54
CA ARG A 132 -25.22 -2.16 6.21
C ARG A 132 -26.49 -1.31 6.22
N ALA A 133 -27.32 -1.43 7.25
CA ALA A 133 -28.51 -0.62 7.41
C ALA A 133 -28.14 0.87 7.55
N GLU A 134 -27.11 1.19 8.34
CA GLU A 134 -26.58 2.55 8.45
C GLU A 134 -26.08 3.10 7.11
N ARG A 135 -25.23 2.34 6.39
CA ARG A 135 -24.78 2.75 5.05
C ARG A 135 -25.93 2.99 4.07
N SER A 136 -26.98 2.17 4.15
CA SER A 136 -28.16 2.33 3.29
C SER A 136 -28.99 3.58 3.66
N ARG A 137 -29.05 3.93 4.95
CA ARG A 137 -29.69 5.16 5.43
C ARG A 137 -28.92 6.40 4.98
N ASP A 138 -27.60 6.40 5.14
CA ASP A 138 -26.74 7.50 4.70
C ASP A 138 -26.79 7.71 3.18
N ALA A 139 -26.84 6.61 2.41
CA ALA A 139 -27.00 6.70 0.96
C ALA A 139 -28.38 7.22 0.52
N THR A 140 -29.41 7.06 1.35
CA THR A 140 -30.79 7.52 1.07
C THR A 140 -31.05 8.92 1.65
N ALA A 141 -30.17 9.43 2.52
CA ALA A 141 -30.29 10.76 3.09
C ALA A 141 -30.21 11.82 1.97
N PRO A 142 -31.16 12.76 1.89
CA PRO A 142 -31.07 13.88 0.96
C PRO A 142 -29.74 14.62 1.17
N PRO A 143 -29.05 15.04 0.10
CA PRO A 143 -27.81 15.79 0.24
C PRO A 143 -28.10 17.04 1.08
N GLU A 144 -27.50 17.11 2.28
CA GLU A 144 -27.63 18.29 3.13
C GLU A 144 -27.19 19.53 2.34
N ASP A 145 -28.08 20.52 2.32
CA ASP A 145 -27.92 21.78 1.61
C ASP A 145 -26.84 22.60 2.33
N LYS A 146 -25.56 22.32 2.03
CA LYS A 146 -24.42 23.03 2.63
C LYS A 146 -24.60 24.52 2.33
N PRO A 147 -24.74 25.39 3.35
CA PRO A 147 -25.01 26.80 3.11
C PRO A 147 -23.87 27.39 2.28
N LYS A 148 -24.20 27.85 1.07
CA LYS A 148 -23.24 28.54 0.18
C LYS A 148 -22.60 29.66 0.98
N ARG A 149 -21.31 29.51 1.31
CA ARG A 149 -20.54 30.49 2.09
C ARG A 149 -20.64 31.84 1.36
N ARG A 150 -21.37 32.78 1.96
CA ARG A 150 -21.50 34.15 1.46
C ARG A 150 -20.10 34.76 1.40
N GLY A 151 -19.63 35.00 0.18
CA GLY A 151 -18.30 35.54 -0.10
C GLY A 151 -18.04 36.84 0.66
N TRP A 152 -16.91 36.87 1.35
CA TRP A 152 -16.40 38.04 2.06
C TRP A 152 -16.12 39.16 1.06
N ARG A 153 -16.85 40.27 1.14
CA ARG A 153 -16.56 41.50 0.40
C ARG A 153 -15.63 42.37 1.26
N PRO A 154 -14.38 42.64 0.84
CA PRO A 154 -13.52 43.55 1.57
C PRO A 154 -14.02 44.98 1.37
N ARG A 155 -14.33 45.67 2.48
CA ARG A 155 -14.61 47.10 2.48
C ARG A 155 -13.28 47.84 2.40
N PHE A 156 -12.86 48.23 1.19
CA PHE A 156 -11.78 49.19 1.02
C PHE A 156 -12.23 50.57 1.53
N GLY A 157 -11.90 50.87 2.79
CA GLY A 157 -11.96 52.21 3.34
C GLY A 157 -10.76 53.04 2.85
N ARG A 158 -10.97 53.83 1.80
CA ARG A 158 -10.09 54.95 1.43
C ARG A 158 -10.19 56.08 2.48
N ARG A 159 -9.11 56.87 2.56
CA ARG A 159 -8.95 58.24 3.12
C ARG A 159 -8.67 58.30 4.64
N ARG A 160 -7.87 59.23 5.16
CA ARG A 160 -7.06 60.35 4.61
C ARG A 160 -6.14 60.85 5.75
N ARG A 161 -4.94 61.31 5.36
CA ARG A 161 -4.13 62.43 5.89
C ARG A 161 -4.33 62.89 7.34
N GLY A 162 -3.22 62.96 8.06
CA GLY A 162 -2.96 63.80 9.22
C GLY A 162 -1.49 63.68 9.55
#